data_AF-A0A665ULW7-F1
#
_entry.id   AF-A0A665ULW7-F1
#
_cell.length_a   1.000
_cell.length_b   1.000
_cell.length_c   1.000
_cell.angle_alpha   90.00
_cell.angle_beta   90.00
_cell.angle_gamma   90.00
#
_symmetry.space_group_name_H-M   'P 1'
#
loop_
_entity.id
_entity.type
_entity.pdbx_description
1 polymer ?
#
loop_
_entity_poly.entity_id
_entity_poly.type
_entity_poly.pdbx_seq_one_letter_code
_entity_poly.pdbx_strand_id
1 'polypeptide(L)'
;WTFGGGTRLDVGSDTRPTLRVLPPSRKELEKDNGKATLMCLADKGFPSGWTLSWKVGRGGSISSSSGDQSRGVLGKDGLYSWTSTLSLTKDQWTSLDSVTCEATQGSQAAVSETLSKGQCS
;
A
#
# COMPACT_ATOMS: atom_id res chain seq x y z
N TRP A 1 2.27 -39.31 4.39
CA TRP A 1 2.18 -38.70 3.05
C TRP A 1 2.28 -37.20 3.22
N THR A 2 3.14 -36.52 2.46
CA THR A 2 3.30 -35.05 2.52
C THR A 2 3.14 -34.51 1.11
N PHE A 3 2.21 -33.58 0.90
CA PHE A 3 2.05 -32.91 -0.40
C PHE A 3 3.03 -31.72 -0.49
N GLY A 4 3.55 -31.44 -1.69
CA GLY A 4 4.43 -30.29 -1.95
C GLY A 4 3.66 -28.96 -1.94
N GLY A 5 4.37 -27.83 -1.77
CA GLY A 5 3.78 -26.49 -1.59
C GLY A 5 3.11 -25.87 -2.83
N GLY A 6 3.29 -26.46 -4.01
CA GLY A 6 2.74 -25.96 -5.28
C GLY A 6 3.45 -24.73 -5.83
N THR A 7 3.37 -24.53 -7.15
CA THR A 7 3.94 -23.36 -7.85
C THR A 7 2.81 -22.66 -8.60
N ARG A 8 2.61 -21.36 -8.34
CA ARG A 8 1.70 -20.53 -9.14
C ARG A 8 2.45 -20.01 -10.37
N LEU A 9 1.87 -20.21 -11.55
CA LEU A 9 2.35 -19.67 -12.81
C LEU A 9 1.36 -18.62 -13.33
N ASP A 10 1.83 -17.40 -13.53
CA ASP A 10 1.09 -16.34 -14.22
C ASP A 10 1.65 -16.19 -15.64
N VAL A 11 0.78 -16.24 -16.66
CA VAL A 11 1.17 -16.10 -18.07
C VAL A 11 0.50 -14.86 -18.65
N GLY A 12 1.28 -13.86 -19.06
CA GLY A 12 0.76 -12.59 -19.55
C GLY A 12 1.86 -11.53 -19.70
N SER A 13 1.46 -10.30 -19.98
CA SER A 13 2.37 -9.16 -20.08
C SER A 13 2.47 -8.43 -18.74
N ASP A 14 3.69 -8.08 -18.36
CA ASP A 14 3.95 -7.26 -17.17
C ASP A 14 3.18 -5.93 -17.26
N THR A 15 2.37 -5.68 -16.24
CA THR A 15 1.55 -4.48 -16.12
C THR A 15 1.75 -3.90 -14.74
N ARG A 16 2.22 -2.66 -14.67
CA ARG A 16 2.45 -1.97 -13.40
C ARG A 16 1.12 -1.53 -12.80
N PRO A 17 0.87 -1.78 -11.50
CA PRO A 17 -0.34 -1.32 -10.85
C PRO A 17 -0.35 0.19 -10.76
N THR A 18 -1.55 0.77 -10.81
CA THR A 18 -1.77 2.17 -10.46
C THR A 18 -2.00 2.27 -8.95
N LEU A 19 -1.19 3.08 -8.29
CA LEU A 19 -1.31 3.29 -6.84
C LEU A 19 -2.22 4.47 -6.52
N ARG A 20 -2.98 4.35 -5.44
CA ARG A 20 -3.75 5.43 -4.83
C ARG A 20 -3.64 5.33 -3.32
N VAL A 21 -3.19 6.39 -2.68
CA VAL A 21 -3.12 6.47 -1.21
C VAL A 21 -4.28 7.31 -0.69
N LEU A 22 -5.06 6.71 0.21
CA LEU A 22 -6.20 7.35 0.85
C LEU A 22 -5.81 7.78 2.27
N PRO A 23 -6.12 9.03 2.66
CA PRO A 23 -5.90 9.51 4.02
C PRO A 23 -6.83 8.82 5.03
N PRO A 24 -6.50 8.89 6.33
CA PRO A 24 -7.43 8.52 7.39
C PRO A 24 -8.70 9.36 7.32
N SER A 25 -9.83 8.78 7.73
CA SER A 25 -11.08 9.54 7.76
C SER A 25 -11.09 10.56 8.91
N ARG A 26 -11.66 11.75 8.69
CA ARG A 26 -11.76 12.79 9.74
C ARG A 26 -12.46 12.26 11.00
N LYS A 27 -13.54 11.51 10.82
CA LYS A 27 -14.32 10.87 11.90
C LYS A 27 -13.50 9.87 12.73
N GLU A 28 -12.49 9.22 12.15
CA GLU A 28 -11.59 8.32 12.88
C GLU A 28 -10.62 9.12 13.76
N LEU A 29 -10.07 10.22 13.21
CA LEU A 29 -9.14 11.11 13.91
C LEU A 29 -9.80 11.91 15.04
N GLU A 30 -11.09 12.21 14.94
CA GLU A 30 -11.86 12.98 15.94
C GLU A 30 -12.21 12.18 17.20
N LYS A 31 -12.09 10.85 17.19
CA LYS A 31 -12.33 10.03 18.38
C LYS A 31 -11.24 10.26 19.44
N ASP A 32 -11.61 10.22 20.72
CA ASP A 32 -10.66 10.20 21.83
C ASP A 32 -9.81 8.91 21.75
N ASN A 33 -8.48 9.04 21.85
CA ASN A 33 -7.50 8.02 21.49
C ASN A 33 -7.59 7.54 20.02
N GLY A 34 -7.98 8.45 19.12
CA GLY A 34 -8.14 8.19 17.69
C GLY A 34 -6.92 7.54 17.05
N LYS A 35 -7.18 6.58 16.17
CA LYS A 35 -6.17 5.99 15.28
C LYS A 35 -6.22 6.68 13.93
N ALA A 36 -5.16 6.53 13.17
CA ALA A 36 -5.05 7.02 11.80
C ALA A 36 -4.79 5.82 10.90
N THR A 37 -5.82 5.36 10.19
CA THR A 37 -5.68 4.24 9.25
C THR A 37 -5.56 4.78 7.83
N LEU A 38 -4.38 4.62 7.23
CA LEU A 38 -4.17 4.88 5.81
C LEU A 38 -4.43 3.63 4.99
N MET A 39 -4.87 3.82 3.75
CA MET A 39 -5.08 2.73 2.79
C MET A 39 -4.38 3.02 1.48
N CYS A 40 -3.60 2.07 0.97
CA CYS A 40 -3.03 2.10 -0.36
C CYS A 40 -3.74 1.06 -1.22
N LEU A 41 -4.35 1.51 -2.31
CA LEU A 41 -4.91 0.65 -3.35
C LEU A 41 -3.90 0.54 -4.49
N ALA A 42 -3.51 -0.68 -4.83
CA ALA A 42 -2.78 -1.02 -6.03
C ALA A 42 -3.74 -1.69 -7.01
N ASP A 43 -4.15 -0.96 -8.03
CA ASP A 43 -5.15 -1.40 -9.01
C ASP A 43 -4.48 -1.85 -10.31
N LYS A 44 -4.98 -2.93 -10.91
CA LYS A 44 -4.61 -3.39 -12.26
C LYS A 44 -3.13 -3.72 -12.48
N GLY A 45 -2.52 -4.49 -11.58
CA GLY A 45 -1.15 -5.00 -11.74
C GLY A 45 -1.08 -6.45 -12.24
N PHE A 46 0.03 -6.81 -12.87
CA PHE A 46 0.36 -8.18 -13.29
C PHE A 46 1.89 -8.34 -13.37
N PRO A 47 2.48 -9.51 -13.01
CA PRO A 47 1.87 -10.73 -12.46
C PRO A 47 1.48 -10.62 -10.97
N SER A 48 1.02 -11.70 -10.33
CA SER A 48 0.46 -11.66 -8.95
C SER A 48 1.46 -11.36 -7.83
N GLY A 49 2.77 -11.33 -8.13
CA GLY A 49 3.85 -11.19 -7.15
C GLY A 49 4.17 -9.77 -6.68
N TRP A 50 3.28 -8.79 -6.83
CA TRP A 50 3.52 -7.44 -6.32
C TRP A 50 3.41 -7.38 -4.78
N THR A 51 4.32 -6.64 -4.17
CA THR A 51 4.36 -6.40 -2.72
C THR A 51 4.19 -4.91 -2.45
N LEU A 52 3.35 -4.56 -1.48
CA LEU A 52 3.12 -3.20 -1.03
C LEU A 52 3.88 -2.93 0.27
N SER A 53 4.55 -1.79 0.32
CA SER A 53 5.28 -1.31 1.48
C SER A 53 5.03 0.18 1.70
N TRP A 54 5.33 0.67 2.90
CA TRP A 54 5.14 2.07 3.24
C TRP A 54 6.46 2.73 3.59
N LYS A 55 6.58 4.01 3.24
CA LYS A 55 7.62 4.92 3.69
C LYS A 55 6.95 6.11 4.37
N VAL A 56 7.35 6.42 5.59
CA VAL A 56 6.82 7.55 6.35
C VAL A 56 7.89 8.62 6.51
N GLY A 57 7.56 9.86 6.13
CA GLY A 57 8.45 11.01 6.20
C GLY A 57 8.15 11.87 7.44
N ARG A 58 9.17 12.16 8.25
CA ARG A 58 9.06 13.04 9.42
C ARG A 58 10.33 13.87 9.60
N GLY A 59 10.20 15.19 9.57
CA GLY A 59 11.31 16.13 9.79
C GLY A 59 12.47 15.91 8.82
N GLY A 60 12.16 15.55 7.56
CA GLY A 60 13.16 15.22 6.53
C GLY A 60 13.77 13.81 6.62
N SER A 61 13.46 13.03 7.66
CA SER A 61 13.84 11.62 7.76
C SER A 61 12.76 10.72 7.16
N ILE A 62 13.16 9.64 6.48
CA ILE A 62 12.26 8.65 5.87
C ILE A 62 12.50 7.30 6.53
N SER A 63 11.46 6.67 7.07
CA SER A 63 11.52 5.31 7.59
C SER A 63 10.57 4.37 6.85
N SER A 64 11.00 3.11 6.67
CA SER A 64 10.16 2.08 6.09
C SER A 64 9.22 1.48 7.16
N SER A 65 8.02 1.11 6.72
CA SER A 65 7.04 0.43 7.55
C SER A 65 6.29 -0.61 6.73
N SER A 66 6.00 -1.75 7.35
CA SER A 66 5.15 -2.78 6.77
C SER A 66 3.71 -2.52 7.17
N GLY A 67 2.83 -2.39 6.17
CA GLY A 67 1.39 -2.38 6.37
C GLY A 67 0.81 -3.78 6.35
N ASP A 68 -0.47 -3.91 6.68
CA ASP A 68 -1.22 -5.15 6.46
C ASP A 68 -1.67 -5.20 5.00
N GLN A 69 -1.04 -6.08 4.21
CA GLN A 69 -1.32 -6.25 2.79
C GLN A 69 -2.33 -7.39 2.56
N SER A 70 -3.36 -7.10 1.78
CA SER A 70 -4.33 -8.10 1.33
C SER A 70 -3.72 -9.06 0.32
N ARG A 71 -4.35 -10.23 0.17
CA ARG A 71 -4.11 -11.08 -0.99
C ARG A 71 -4.52 -10.35 -2.28
N GLY A 72 -3.81 -10.62 -3.36
CA GLY A 72 -4.16 -10.12 -4.68
C GLY A 72 -5.44 -10.74 -5.19
N VAL A 73 -6.37 -9.92 -5.66
CA VAL A 73 -7.64 -10.36 -6.24
C VAL A 73 -7.56 -10.20 -7.75
N LEU A 74 -7.83 -11.27 -8.49
CA LEU A 74 -7.86 -11.25 -9.95
C LEU A 74 -9.20 -10.68 -10.44
N GLY A 75 -9.15 -9.56 -11.15
CA GLY A 75 -10.29 -8.93 -11.80
C GLY A 75 -10.72 -9.67 -13.06
N LYS A 76 -11.90 -9.29 -13.58
CA LYS A 76 -12.44 -9.82 -14.85
C LYS A 76 -11.62 -9.41 -16.07
N ASP A 77 -10.84 -8.35 -15.93
CA ASP A 77 -9.87 -7.85 -16.91
C ASP A 77 -8.56 -8.66 -16.92
N GLY A 78 -8.42 -9.66 -16.05
CA GLY A 78 -7.21 -10.48 -15.96
C GLY A 78 -6.06 -9.82 -15.20
N LEU A 79 -6.31 -8.68 -14.54
CA LEU A 79 -5.33 -7.95 -13.76
C LEU A 79 -5.62 -8.09 -12.26
N TYR A 80 -4.57 -8.04 -11.46
CA TYR A 80 -4.67 -8.17 -10.01
C TYR A 80 -4.80 -6.81 -9.34
N SER A 81 -5.47 -6.80 -8.20
CA SER A 81 -5.51 -5.64 -7.30
C SER A 81 -5.20 -6.05 -5.87
N TRP A 82 -4.54 -5.16 -5.14
CA TRP A 82 -4.16 -5.34 -3.74
C TRP A 82 -4.50 -4.09 -2.95
N THR A 83 -4.72 -4.27 -1.67
CA THR A 83 -4.80 -3.16 -0.71
C THR A 83 -3.78 -3.37 0.38
N SER A 84 -3.14 -2.30 0.84
CA SER A 84 -2.36 -2.30 2.07
C SER A 84 -2.91 -1.26 3.03
N THR A 85 -2.98 -1.58 4.32
CA THR A 85 -3.38 -0.62 5.35
C THR A 85 -2.23 -0.34 6.31
N LEU A 86 -2.03 0.92 6.66
CA LEU A 86 -1.04 1.35 7.65
C LEU A 86 -1.78 2.01 8.81
N SER A 87 -1.65 1.41 10.00
CA SER A 87 -2.23 1.94 11.24
C SER A 87 -1.19 2.75 12.01
N LEU A 88 -1.49 4.03 12.24
CA LEU A 88 -0.69 4.93 13.05
C LEU A 88 -1.51 5.48 14.22
N THR A 89 -0.85 6.04 15.23
CA THR A 89 -1.55 6.88 16.21
C THR A 89 -1.88 8.24 15.59
N LYS A 90 -2.89 8.93 16.14
CA LYS A 90 -3.21 10.30 15.74
C LYS A 90 -1.98 11.22 15.81
N ASP A 91 -1.20 11.14 16.89
CA ASP A 91 0.00 11.98 17.08
C ASP A 91 1.09 11.69 16.05
N GLN A 92 1.29 10.40 15.72
CA GLN A 92 2.20 10.02 14.65
C GLN A 92 1.72 10.63 13.34
N TRP A 93 0.47 10.38 12.95
CA TRP A 93 -0.11 10.95 11.74
C TRP A 93 0.04 12.47 11.69
N THR A 94 -0.32 13.21 12.74
CA THR A 94 -0.21 14.68 12.81
C THR A 94 1.23 15.20 12.83
N SER A 95 2.22 14.35 13.10
CA SER A 95 3.64 14.71 13.01
C SER A 95 4.31 14.38 11.67
N LEU A 96 3.70 13.56 10.80
CA LEU A 96 4.28 13.20 9.50
C LEU A 96 4.17 14.32 8.47
N ASP A 97 5.18 14.46 7.61
CA ASP A 97 5.16 15.39 6.49
C ASP A 97 4.51 14.74 5.25
N SER A 98 4.87 13.47 5.02
CA SER A 98 4.39 12.68 3.90
C SER A 98 4.32 11.19 4.25
N VAL A 99 3.47 10.48 3.53
CA VAL A 99 3.41 9.02 3.54
C VAL A 99 3.41 8.54 2.10
N THR A 100 4.32 7.62 1.78
CA THR A 100 4.45 7.03 0.45
C THR A 100 4.13 5.55 0.53
N CYS A 101 3.24 5.08 -0.34
CA CYS A 101 3.06 3.66 -0.61
C CYS A 101 3.93 3.27 -1.80
N GLU A 102 4.59 2.11 -1.72
CA GLU A 102 5.46 1.61 -2.78
C GLU A 102 5.11 0.17 -3.12
N ALA A 103 4.90 -0.09 -4.42
CA ALA A 103 4.70 -1.40 -4.99
C ALA A 103 5.97 -1.89 -5.68
N THR A 104 6.42 -3.08 -5.33
CA THR A 104 7.62 -3.72 -5.88
C THR A 104 7.33 -5.12 -6.39
N GLN A 105 8.01 -5.53 -7.45
CA GLN A 105 7.93 -6.88 -8.00
C GLN A 105 9.24 -7.27 -8.67
N GLY A 106 9.97 -8.20 -8.04
CA GLY A 106 11.23 -8.72 -8.58
C GLY A 106 12.22 -7.59 -8.94
N SER A 107 12.68 -7.58 -10.18
CA SER A 107 13.59 -6.57 -10.73
C SER A 107 12.88 -5.39 -11.42
N GLN A 108 11.54 -5.33 -11.39
CA GLN A 108 10.82 -4.21 -11.96
C GLN A 108 11.04 -2.93 -11.15
N ALA A 109 11.00 -1.79 -11.82
CA ALA A 109 11.07 -0.49 -11.16
C ALA A 109 9.86 -0.32 -10.22
N ALA A 110 10.15 0.15 -9.00
CA ALA A 110 9.12 0.39 -8.01
C ALA A 110 8.13 1.47 -8.47
N VAL A 111 6.84 1.24 -8.22
CA VAL A 111 5.80 2.26 -8.37
C VAL A 111 5.56 2.85 -7.00
N SER A 112 5.52 4.18 -6.89
CA SER A 112 5.25 4.84 -5.62
C SER A 112 4.19 5.92 -5.77
N GLU A 113 3.39 6.09 -4.72
CA GLU A 113 2.39 7.15 -4.62
C GLU A 113 2.52 7.81 -3.27
N THR A 114 2.61 9.14 -3.25
CA THR A 114 2.87 9.90 -2.04
C THR A 114 1.68 10.77 -1.69
N LEU A 115 1.17 10.58 -0.47
CA LEU A 115 0.21 11.47 0.16
C LEU A 115 0.96 12.48 1.03
N SER A 116 0.83 13.76 0.69
CA SER A 116 1.30 14.87 1.53
C SER A 116 0.13 15.48 2.29
N LYS A 117 0.36 15.93 3.52
CA LYS A 117 -0.72 16.53 4.33
C LYS A 117 -1.38 17.75 3.70
N GLY A 118 -0.63 18.53 2.92
CA GLY A 118 -1.15 19.72 2.23
C GLY A 118 -2.23 19.42 1.18
N GLN A 119 -2.42 18.16 0.80
CA GLN A 119 -3.40 17.73 -0.20
C GLN A 119 -4.74 17.28 0.41
N CYS A 120 -4.88 17.35 1.74
CA CYS A 120 -6.12 17.02 2.46
C CYS A 120 -6.87 18.30 2.85
N SER A 121 -7.52 19.00 1.89
CA SER A 121 -8.40 20.16 2.18
C SER A 121 -9.78 19.74 2.65
#